data_AF-A0A9E8A401-F1
#
_entry.id   AF-A0A9E8A401-F1
#
_cell.length_a   1.000
_cell.length_b   1.000
_cell.length_c   1.000
_cell.angle_alpha   90.00
_cell.angle_beta   90.00
_cell.angle_gamma   90.00
#
_symmetry.space_group_name_H-M   'P 1'
#
loop_
_entity.id
_entity.type
_entity.pdbx_description
1 polymer ?
#
loop_
_entity_poly.entity_id
_entity_poly.type
_entity_poly.pdbx_seq_one_letter_code
_entity_poly.pdbx_strand_id
1 'polypeptide(L)'
;MTAEASKTVAAAPKSVPGIRLGTETNAVIAHQAVPNLISSRQHAKTPVLRGVHLHMFLAALPSQAEAVAFSQKQREPEPGEEISDEEFAGWEARNPSWPMRADQGFTYLDEDFVETIGGRDNRIRSELGLYLVLLLDPDDVGRCQDLAPQGSNTPIMIDERALGGFELMFRSTPTLTYCDRYRRRQT
;
A
#
# COMPACT_ATOMS: atom_id res chain seq x y z
N MET A 1 37.42 -31.70 -53.82
CA MET A 1 38.08 -31.92 -52.51
C MET A 1 36.96 -31.95 -51.47
N THR A 2 36.29 -33.08 -51.26
CA THR A 2 36.56 -34.12 -50.22
C THR A 2 36.55 -33.50 -48.82
N ALA A 3 35.44 -33.62 -48.08
CA ALA A 3 35.13 -34.65 -47.07
C ALA A 3 35.02 -33.90 -45.71
N GLU A 4 34.26 -34.26 -44.69
CA GLU A 4 33.65 -35.52 -44.29
C GLU A 4 32.62 -35.24 -43.18
N ALA A 5 31.60 -36.07 -43.08
CA ALA A 5 30.71 -36.15 -41.93
C ALA A 5 31.38 -36.91 -40.78
N SER A 6 30.96 -36.66 -39.53
CA SER A 6 31.09 -37.67 -38.48
C SER A 6 29.89 -37.64 -37.53
N LYS A 7 29.37 -38.85 -37.34
CA LYS A 7 28.18 -39.28 -36.60
C LYS A 7 28.67 -40.36 -35.63
N THR A 8 28.26 -40.33 -34.36
CA THR A 8 28.24 -41.45 -33.38
C THR A 8 27.43 -40.91 -32.18
N VAL A 9 26.20 -41.32 -31.82
CA VAL A 9 25.53 -42.61 -31.51
C VAL A 9 26.01 -43.28 -30.21
N ALA A 10 25.01 -43.68 -29.40
CA ALA A 10 24.99 -44.63 -28.27
C ALA A 10 25.23 -44.02 -26.86
N ALA A 11 24.56 -44.44 -25.78
CA ALA A 11 23.40 -45.29 -25.56
C ALA A 11 23.02 -45.19 -24.06
N ALA A 12 21.73 -45.34 -23.74
CA ALA A 12 21.26 -45.69 -22.41
C ALA A 12 21.37 -47.22 -22.17
N PRO A 13 21.51 -47.66 -20.91
CA PRO A 13 20.64 -48.73 -20.40
C PRO A 13 20.12 -48.41 -18.97
N LYS A 14 18.80 -48.43 -18.72
CA LYS A 14 17.94 -49.56 -18.28
C LYS A 14 18.17 -50.07 -16.83
N SER A 15 17.30 -49.61 -15.92
CA SER A 15 16.26 -50.38 -15.17
C SER A 15 16.60 -51.45 -14.08
N VAL A 16 16.22 -51.14 -12.81
CA VAL A 16 15.34 -51.90 -11.84
C VAL A 16 15.92 -53.23 -11.24
N PRO A 17 15.46 -53.89 -10.11
CA PRO A 17 14.26 -53.76 -9.21
C PRO A 17 14.41 -53.87 -7.66
N GLY A 18 13.30 -53.53 -6.96
CA GLY A 18 12.71 -54.29 -5.83
C GLY A 18 13.16 -53.89 -4.41
N ILE A 19 12.43 -54.01 -3.29
CA ILE A 19 11.24 -54.74 -2.79
C ILE A 19 10.91 -54.02 -1.42
N ARG A 20 9.68 -53.80 -0.88
CA ARG A 20 8.70 -54.74 -0.34
C ARG A 20 7.45 -54.00 0.18
N LEU A 21 6.28 -54.62 0.00
CA LEU A 21 5.05 -54.36 0.74
C LEU A 21 5.21 -54.72 2.23
N GLY A 22 4.57 -53.93 3.08
CA GLY A 22 4.21 -54.29 4.46
C GLY A 22 2.77 -53.88 4.71
N THR A 23 1.87 -54.85 4.62
CA THR A 23 0.51 -54.83 5.17
C THR A 23 0.58 -54.87 6.69
N GLU A 24 -0.18 -54.06 7.40
CA GLU A 24 -0.93 -54.53 8.57
C GLU A 24 -2.03 -53.55 8.99
N THR A 25 -3.21 -54.15 9.09
CA THR A 25 -4.50 -53.64 9.54
C THR A 25 -4.46 -53.38 11.04
N ASN A 26 -5.00 -52.25 11.51
CA ASN A 26 -5.74 -52.22 12.77
C ASN A 26 -6.66 -51.00 12.82
N ALA A 27 -7.95 -51.28 12.68
CA ALA A 27 -9.02 -50.37 13.02
C ALA A 27 -9.27 -50.45 14.53
N VAL A 28 -9.25 -49.30 15.21
CA VAL A 28 -10.05 -49.09 16.43
C VAL A 28 -10.67 -47.70 16.34
N ILE A 29 -12.00 -47.72 16.32
CA ILE A 29 -12.88 -46.55 16.39
C ILE A 29 -12.77 -45.95 17.79
N ALA A 30 -12.41 -44.67 17.88
CA ALA A 30 -12.70 -43.85 19.05
C ALA A 30 -13.23 -42.50 18.56
N HIS A 31 -14.55 -42.32 18.69
CA HIS A 31 -15.20 -41.03 18.63
C HIS A 31 -14.56 -40.09 19.65
N GLN A 32 -13.91 -39.02 19.20
CA GLN A 32 -13.66 -37.86 20.06
C GLN A 32 -14.05 -36.56 19.34
N ALA A 33 -14.98 -35.91 20.03
CA ALA A 33 -15.54 -34.57 19.90
C ALA A 33 -14.86 -33.61 18.92
N VAL A 34 -15.68 -33.08 18.01
CA VAL A 34 -15.44 -31.81 17.31
C VAL A 34 -15.42 -30.70 18.36
N PRO A 35 -14.33 -29.94 18.55
CA PRO A 35 -14.41 -28.73 19.34
C PRO A 35 -15.21 -27.68 18.55
N ASN A 36 -16.41 -27.40 19.05
CA ASN A 36 -17.19 -26.22 18.73
C ASN A 36 -16.34 -24.98 19.08
N LEU A 37 -15.64 -24.41 18.08
CA LEU A 37 -15.08 -23.06 18.21
C LEU A 37 -16.24 -22.07 18.07
N ILE A 38 -16.94 -21.85 19.18
CA ILE A 38 -17.77 -20.67 19.36
C ILE A 38 -16.83 -19.48 19.26
N SER A 39 -16.88 -18.78 18.13
CA SER A 39 -16.24 -17.49 17.90
C SER A 39 -16.81 -16.48 18.89
N SER A 40 -16.22 -16.43 20.08
CA SER A 40 -16.39 -15.33 21.01
C SER A 40 -15.61 -14.15 20.44
N ARG A 41 -16.22 -13.38 19.53
CA ARG A 41 -15.82 -12.00 19.23
C ARG A 41 -16.07 -11.14 20.48
N GLN A 42 -15.29 -11.38 21.53
CA GLN A 42 -15.00 -10.33 22.50
C GLN A 42 -14.23 -9.28 21.71
N HIS A 43 -14.88 -8.15 21.50
CA HIS A 43 -14.26 -6.94 21.00
C HIS A 43 -13.22 -6.51 22.04
N ALA A 44 -12.02 -7.09 21.97
CA ALA A 44 -10.86 -6.36 22.41
C ALA A 44 -10.86 -5.08 21.56
N LYS A 45 -11.19 -3.95 22.18
CA LYS A 45 -10.93 -2.65 21.58
C LYS A 45 -9.43 -2.62 21.34
N THR A 46 -9.01 -2.91 20.12
CA THR A 46 -7.65 -2.62 19.68
C THR A 46 -7.43 -1.15 20.07
N PRO A 47 -6.44 -0.84 20.92
CA PRO A 47 -6.13 0.55 21.19
C PRO A 47 -5.86 1.18 19.83
N VAL A 48 -6.70 2.15 19.44
CA VAL A 48 -6.42 2.97 18.27
C VAL A 48 -5.09 3.61 18.59
N LEU A 49 -4.01 3.12 17.97
CA LEU A 49 -2.71 3.75 18.05
C LEU A 49 -2.95 5.18 17.60
N ARG A 50 -2.96 6.14 18.53
CA ARG A 50 -3.07 7.54 18.16
C ARG A 50 -1.77 7.83 17.44
N GLY A 51 -1.82 8.06 16.13
CA GLY A 51 -0.68 8.56 15.38
C GLY A 51 -0.19 9.81 16.09
N VAL A 52 1.04 9.78 16.59
CA VAL A 52 1.62 10.89 17.34
C VAL A 52 2.21 11.94 16.40
N HIS A 53 2.37 11.60 15.12
CA HIS A 53 2.86 12.51 14.11
C HIS A 53 2.01 12.57 12.84
N LEU A 54 2.15 13.70 12.15
CA LEU A 54 1.68 13.94 10.80
C LEU A 54 2.89 14.25 9.91
N HIS A 55 2.95 13.62 8.74
CA HIS A 55 3.95 13.87 7.72
C HIS A 55 3.37 14.77 6.65
N MET A 56 4.05 15.86 6.35
CA MET A 56 3.56 16.85 5.38
C MET A 56 4.36 16.81 4.09
N PHE A 57 3.63 16.92 2.99
CA PHE A 57 4.16 17.06 1.65
C PHE A 57 3.51 18.23 0.94
N LEU A 58 4.23 18.74 -0.05
CA LEU A 58 3.69 19.63 -1.07
C LEU A 58 3.75 18.91 -2.40
N ALA A 59 2.58 18.68 -3.02
CA ALA A 59 2.54 18.19 -4.39
C ALA A 59 3.16 19.22 -5.33
N ALA A 60 3.69 18.81 -6.47
CA ALA A 60 4.13 19.69 -7.55
C ALA A 60 3.24 19.47 -8.78
N LEU A 61 1.92 19.62 -8.59
CA LEU A 61 0.91 19.30 -9.59
C LEU A 61 0.10 20.53 -10.03
N PRO A 62 -0.27 20.64 -11.31
CA PRO A 62 -0.93 21.83 -11.88
C PRO A 62 -2.28 22.20 -11.24
N SER A 63 -2.97 21.24 -10.63
CA SER A 63 -4.30 21.46 -10.06
C SER A 63 -4.56 20.61 -8.81
N GLN A 64 -5.51 21.06 -7.99
CA GLN A 64 -5.97 20.27 -6.84
C GLN A 64 -6.59 18.93 -7.29
N ALA A 65 -7.29 18.91 -8.42
CA ALA A 65 -7.87 17.67 -8.95
C ALA A 65 -6.78 16.63 -9.27
N GLU A 66 -5.67 17.07 -9.88
CA GLU A 66 -4.50 16.22 -10.11
C GLU A 66 -3.83 15.80 -8.80
N ALA A 67 -3.72 16.69 -7.83
CA ALA A 67 -3.19 16.34 -6.50
C ALA A 67 -4.05 15.26 -5.82
N VAL A 68 -5.38 15.34 -5.91
CA VAL A 68 -6.29 14.32 -5.39
C VAL A 68 -6.11 13.00 -6.14
N ALA A 69 -6.13 13.02 -7.48
CA ALA A 69 -5.94 11.81 -8.29
C ALA A 69 -4.59 11.12 -8.04
N PHE A 70 -3.55 11.91 -7.74
CA PHE A 70 -2.22 11.42 -7.41
C PHE A 70 -2.14 10.82 -6.00
N SER A 71 -2.67 11.53 -5.00
CA SER A 71 -2.50 11.19 -3.59
C SER A 71 -3.51 10.20 -3.04
N GLN A 72 -4.66 10.06 -3.68
CA GLN A 72 -5.72 9.15 -3.28
C GLN A 72 -5.68 7.87 -4.11
N LYS A 73 -5.98 6.74 -3.48
CA LYS A 73 -6.10 5.45 -4.16
C LYS A 73 -7.31 5.48 -5.09
N GLN A 74 -7.08 5.18 -6.36
CA GLN A 74 -8.11 5.19 -7.38
C GLN A 74 -8.55 3.76 -7.69
N ARG A 75 -9.86 3.59 -7.79
CA ARG A 75 -10.48 2.35 -8.27
C ARG A 75 -11.20 2.61 -9.57
N GLU A 76 -10.82 1.90 -10.60
CA GLU A 76 -11.60 1.84 -11.82
C GLU A 76 -12.88 1.04 -11.57
N PRO A 77 -13.98 1.36 -12.30
CA PRO A 77 -15.17 0.53 -12.29
C PRO A 77 -14.83 -0.92 -12.60
N GLU A 78 -15.51 -1.83 -11.91
CA GLU A 78 -15.45 -3.25 -12.25
C GLU A 78 -16.00 -3.43 -13.67
N PRO A 79 -15.27 -4.12 -14.56
CA PRO A 79 -15.76 -4.43 -15.90
C PRO A 79 -17.04 -5.27 -15.84
N GLY A 80 -17.85 -5.20 -16.89
CA GLY A 80 -19.03 -6.07 -17.04
C GLY A 80 -18.64 -7.53 -17.30
N GLU A 81 -19.62 -8.43 -17.14
CA GLU A 81 -19.42 -9.88 -17.33
C GLU A 81 -19.09 -10.27 -18.78
N GLU A 82 -19.20 -9.34 -19.72
CA GLU A 82 -18.92 -9.56 -21.14
C GLU A 82 -17.44 -9.59 -21.52
N ILE A 83 -16.53 -9.17 -20.63
CA ILE A 83 -15.08 -9.16 -20.93
C ILE A 83 -14.46 -10.55 -20.76
N SER A 84 -13.35 -10.79 -21.44
CA SER A 84 -12.60 -12.04 -21.30
C SER A 84 -11.85 -12.13 -19.97
N ASP A 85 -11.51 -13.34 -19.54
CA ASP A 85 -10.67 -13.59 -18.36
C ASP A 85 -9.32 -12.87 -18.44
N GLU A 86 -8.74 -12.77 -19.65
CA GLU A 86 -7.46 -12.07 -19.87
C GLU A 86 -7.61 -10.55 -19.66
N GLU A 87 -8.70 -9.97 -20.15
CA GLU A 87 -9.00 -8.55 -19.93
C GLU A 87 -9.28 -8.27 -18.45
N PHE A 88 -9.96 -9.19 -17.75
CA PHE A 88 -10.25 -9.05 -16.33
C PHE A 88 -8.97 -9.12 -15.50
N ALA A 89 -8.10 -10.10 -15.77
CA ALA A 89 -6.80 -10.20 -15.11
C ALA A 89 -5.92 -8.96 -15.36
N GLY A 90 -5.96 -8.39 -16.57
CA GLY A 90 -5.30 -7.13 -16.89
C GLY A 90 -5.84 -5.93 -16.09
N TRP A 91 -7.15 -5.90 -15.84
CA TRP A 91 -7.78 -4.90 -14.95
C TRP A 91 -7.38 -5.11 -13.48
N GLU A 92 -7.38 -6.34 -12.96
CA GLU A 92 -6.94 -6.63 -11.59
C GLU A 92 -5.47 -6.26 -11.37
N ALA A 93 -4.60 -6.48 -12.36
CA ALA A 93 -3.18 -6.18 -12.26
C ALA A 93 -2.89 -4.67 -12.13
N ARG A 94 -3.78 -3.80 -12.64
CA ARG A 94 -3.62 -2.34 -12.63
C ARG A 94 -4.53 -1.61 -11.62
N ASN A 95 -5.48 -2.33 -11.00
CA ASN A 95 -6.49 -1.76 -10.11
C ASN A 95 -6.42 -2.40 -8.70
N PRO A 96 -6.32 -1.63 -7.61
CA PRO A 96 -6.33 -0.18 -7.54
C PRO A 96 -4.99 0.44 -7.98
N SER A 97 -5.07 1.61 -8.60
CA SER A 97 -3.89 2.43 -8.86
C SER A 97 -3.69 3.43 -7.73
N TRP A 98 -2.43 3.69 -7.37
CA TRP A 98 -2.10 4.69 -6.37
C TRP A 98 -0.75 5.35 -6.67
N PRO A 99 -0.74 6.42 -7.48
CA PRO A 99 0.49 7.04 -7.97
C PRO A 99 1.42 7.49 -6.84
N MET A 100 0.90 8.13 -5.79
CA MET A 100 1.70 8.57 -4.65
C MET A 100 2.41 7.42 -3.92
N ARG A 101 1.72 6.30 -3.69
CA ARG A 101 2.31 5.12 -3.05
C ARG A 101 3.46 4.56 -3.90
N ALA A 102 3.26 4.49 -5.22
CA ALA A 102 4.27 4.03 -6.15
C ALA A 102 5.47 5.00 -6.25
N ASP A 103 5.21 6.30 -6.29
CA ASP A 103 6.23 7.37 -6.34
C ASP A 103 7.13 7.35 -5.11
N GLN A 104 6.55 7.11 -3.93
CA GLN A 104 7.28 6.88 -2.69
C GLN A 104 7.88 5.46 -2.58
N GLY A 105 7.59 4.55 -3.51
CA GLY A 105 8.10 3.18 -3.49
C GLY A 105 7.59 2.33 -2.32
N PHE A 106 6.41 2.66 -1.79
CA PHE A 106 5.85 1.96 -0.65
C PHE A 106 5.08 0.70 -1.07
N THR A 107 5.31 -0.39 -0.34
CA THR A 107 4.53 -1.62 -0.48
C THR A 107 3.20 -1.54 0.28
N TYR A 108 3.11 -0.69 1.30
CA TYR A 108 1.93 -0.48 2.10
C TYR A 108 1.73 1.01 2.39
N LEU A 109 0.48 1.46 2.34
CA LEU A 109 0.02 2.75 2.83
C LEU A 109 -1.48 2.62 3.03
N ASP A 110 -2.00 3.04 4.18
CA ASP A 110 -3.44 3.03 4.46
C ASP A 110 -4.10 4.31 3.94
N GLU A 111 -5.12 4.15 3.09
CA GLU A 111 -5.78 5.26 2.39
C GLU A 111 -6.61 6.14 3.32
N ASP A 112 -7.14 5.56 4.40
CA ASP A 112 -7.97 6.27 5.39
C ASP A 112 -7.20 7.36 6.16
N PHE A 113 -5.87 7.36 6.05
CA PHE A 113 -4.96 8.24 6.78
C PHE A 113 -4.15 9.17 5.86
N VAL A 114 -4.52 9.26 4.57
CA VAL A 114 -3.92 10.17 3.59
C VAL A 114 -4.92 11.24 3.18
N GLU A 115 -4.59 12.51 3.43
CA GLU A 115 -5.47 13.63 3.16
C GLU A 115 -4.84 14.63 2.20
N THR A 116 -5.57 14.98 1.14
CA THR A 116 -5.23 16.06 0.21
C THR A 116 -5.91 17.33 0.69
N ILE A 117 -5.15 18.32 1.15
CA ILE A 117 -5.72 19.54 1.71
C ILE A 117 -6.01 20.53 0.58
N GLY A 118 -7.29 20.61 0.21
CA GLY A 118 -7.79 21.59 -0.75
C GLY A 118 -8.00 22.97 -0.13
N GLY A 119 -7.92 24.00 -0.96
CA GLY A 119 -8.48 25.32 -0.68
C GLY A 119 -9.07 25.91 -1.96
N ARG A 120 -10.16 26.67 -1.85
CA ARG A 120 -10.67 27.44 -3.00
C ARG A 120 -9.75 28.64 -3.23
N ASP A 121 -9.11 28.67 -4.40
CA ASP A 121 -8.21 29.76 -4.83
C ASP A 121 -7.12 30.10 -3.79
N ASN A 122 -6.45 31.24 -3.97
CA ASN A 122 -5.27 31.72 -3.21
C ASN A 122 -5.45 31.87 -1.68
N ARG A 123 -6.54 31.34 -1.10
CA ARG A 123 -6.86 31.30 0.34
C ARG A 123 -6.35 30.06 1.06
N ILE A 124 -5.70 29.13 0.35
CA ILE A 124 -5.10 27.92 0.91
C ILE A 124 -4.32 28.23 2.20
N ARG A 125 -3.54 29.32 2.27
CA ARG A 125 -2.75 29.65 3.48
C ARG A 125 -3.61 29.91 4.72
N SER A 126 -4.74 30.60 4.60
CA SER A 126 -5.58 30.94 5.75
C SER A 126 -6.43 29.76 6.22
N GLU A 127 -6.93 28.93 5.30
CA GLU A 127 -7.72 27.73 5.63
C GLU A 127 -6.82 26.58 6.11
N LEU A 128 -5.67 26.37 5.47
CA LEU A 128 -4.63 25.46 5.93
C LEU A 128 -4.15 25.86 7.32
N GLY A 129 -3.95 27.15 7.59
CA GLY A 129 -3.53 27.61 8.90
C GLY A 129 -4.51 27.22 10.01
N LEU A 130 -5.82 27.41 9.80
CA LEU A 130 -6.84 27.00 10.77
C LEU A 130 -6.91 25.47 10.92
N TYR A 131 -6.82 24.73 9.82
CA TYR A 131 -6.84 23.27 9.83
C TYR A 131 -5.62 22.69 10.57
N LEU A 132 -4.43 23.21 10.30
CA LEU A 132 -3.20 22.81 10.96
C LEU A 132 -3.19 23.18 12.45
N VAL A 133 -3.78 24.31 12.87
CA VAL A 133 -3.92 24.67 14.30
C VAL A 133 -4.77 23.66 15.08
N LEU A 134 -5.73 23.00 14.43
CA LEU A 134 -6.53 21.95 15.05
C LEU A 134 -5.76 20.63 15.20
N LEU A 135 -4.81 20.37 14.30
CA LEU A 135 -4.14 19.08 14.18
C LEU A 135 -2.74 19.04 14.77
N LEU A 136 -2.01 20.14 14.72
CA LEU A 136 -0.61 20.25 15.10
C LEU A 136 -0.45 20.97 16.44
N ASP A 137 0.71 20.75 17.06
CA ASP A 137 1.19 21.60 18.13
C ASP A 137 1.36 23.06 17.62
N PRO A 138 1.00 24.10 18.39
CA PRO A 138 1.15 25.49 17.98
C PRO A 138 2.55 25.86 17.48
N ASP A 139 3.60 25.27 18.06
CA ASP A 139 5.00 25.52 17.66
C ASP A 139 5.32 24.95 16.26
N ASP A 140 4.54 23.98 15.80
CA ASP A 140 4.72 23.28 14.51
C ASP A 140 3.94 23.96 13.37
N VAL A 141 2.89 24.73 13.68
CA VAL A 141 2.04 25.41 12.69
C VAL A 141 2.83 26.42 11.85
N GLY A 142 3.66 27.25 12.51
CA GLY A 142 4.44 28.29 11.81
C GLY A 142 5.45 27.69 10.82
N ARG A 143 6.13 26.62 11.24
CA ARG A 143 7.10 25.91 10.38
C ARG A 143 6.44 25.32 9.14
N CYS A 144 5.24 24.74 9.28
CA CYS A 144 4.52 24.18 8.15
C CYS A 144 4.04 25.25 7.15
N GLN A 145 3.68 26.45 7.63
CA GLN A 145 3.21 27.56 6.78
C GLN A 145 4.32 28.22 5.97
N ASP A 146 5.54 28.26 6.51
CA ASP A 146 6.70 28.87 5.87
C ASP A 146 7.30 27.97 4.77
N LEU A 147 7.04 26.66 4.83
CA LEU A 147 7.56 25.70 3.87
C LEU A 147 6.80 25.65 2.55
N ALA A 148 5.61 26.25 2.45
CA ALA A 148 4.86 26.31 1.19
C ALA A 148 5.45 27.40 0.27
N PRO A 149 6.12 27.05 -0.85
CA PRO A 149 6.61 28.05 -1.79
C PRO A 149 5.49 28.97 -2.29
N GLN A 150 5.81 30.23 -2.57
CA GLN A 150 4.87 31.12 -3.24
C GLN A 150 4.50 30.53 -4.61
N GLY A 151 3.22 30.23 -4.83
CA GLY A 151 2.74 29.58 -6.06
C GLY A 151 2.81 28.05 -6.08
N SER A 152 3.26 27.39 -5.00
CA SER A 152 3.11 25.94 -4.78
C SER A 152 1.73 25.67 -4.16
N ASN A 153 0.85 24.95 -4.83
CA ASN A 153 0.71 23.48 -4.99
C ASN A 153 0.26 22.75 -3.71
N THR A 154 -0.77 21.93 -3.90
CA THR A 154 -1.65 21.35 -2.89
C THR A 154 -0.93 20.56 -1.79
N PRO A 155 -1.12 20.92 -0.50
CA PRO A 155 -0.58 20.13 0.61
C PRO A 155 -1.21 18.74 0.68
N ILE A 156 -0.38 17.75 1.01
CA ILE A 156 -0.81 16.39 1.32
C ILE A 156 -0.30 16.04 2.71
N MET A 157 -1.17 15.50 3.53
CA MET A 157 -0.89 15.06 4.89
C MET A 157 -1.02 13.54 4.97
N ILE A 158 -0.06 12.91 5.64
CA ILE A 158 -0.13 11.48 5.97
C ILE A 158 -0.03 11.35 7.48
N ASP A 159 -1.05 10.78 8.11
CA ASP A 159 -0.98 10.41 9.51
C ASP A 159 -0.06 9.19 9.68
N GLU A 160 0.76 9.17 10.74
CA GLU A 160 1.69 8.06 11.01
C GLU A 160 0.97 6.69 11.11
N ARG A 161 -0.34 6.67 11.43
CA ARG A 161 -1.18 5.46 11.34
C ARG A 161 -1.25 4.86 9.94
N ALA A 162 -1.10 5.67 8.88
CA ALA A 162 -1.07 5.21 7.50
C ALA A 162 0.04 4.19 7.23
N LEU A 163 1.07 4.18 8.09
CA LEU A 163 2.21 3.29 7.96
C LEU A 163 1.91 1.88 8.48
N GLY A 164 0.80 1.65 9.20
CA GLY A 164 0.44 0.31 9.70
C GLY A 164 1.47 -0.32 10.64
N GLY A 165 2.38 0.48 11.22
CA GLY A 165 3.51 0.02 12.04
C GLY A 165 4.76 -0.35 11.24
N PHE A 166 4.78 -0.19 9.92
CA PHE A 166 5.97 -0.36 9.10
C PHE A 166 6.88 0.88 9.20
N GLU A 167 8.19 0.64 9.21
CA GLU A 167 9.18 1.72 9.12
C GLU A 167 9.35 2.11 7.65
N LEU A 168 8.56 3.09 7.20
CA LEU A 168 8.65 3.66 5.86
C LEU A 168 9.40 5.00 5.92
N MET A 169 10.38 5.17 5.04
CA MET A 169 11.11 6.43 4.90
C MET A 169 10.48 7.30 3.82
N PHE A 170 9.89 8.40 4.24
CA PHE A 170 9.43 9.44 3.32
C PHE A 170 10.61 10.19 2.70
N ARG A 171 10.46 10.52 1.42
CA ARG A 171 11.45 11.32 0.68
C ARG A 171 10.77 12.30 -0.25
N SER A 172 11.50 13.34 -0.63
CA SER A 172 11.11 14.15 -1.77
C SER A 172 11.30 13.38 -3.08
N THR A 173 10.41 13.61 -4.03
CA THR A 173 10.42 13.12 -5.41
C THR A 173 10.19 14.33 -6.33
N PRO A 174 10.30 14.17 -7.66
CA PRO A 174 9.92 15.25 -8.58
C PRO A 174 8.46 15.72 -8.41
N THR A 175 7.58 14.86 -7.90
CA THR A 175 6.14 15.15 -7.73
C THR A 175 5.77 15.59 -6.32
N LEU A 176 6.55 15.21 -5.31
CA LEU A 176 6.30 15.51 -3.91
C LEU A 176 7.53 16.11 -3.24
N THR A 177 7.39 17.27 -2.62
CA THR A 177 8.39 17.76 -1.67
C THR A 177 8.01 17.31 -0.28
N TYR A 178 8.83 16.48 0.35
CA TYR A 178 8.67 16.15 1.76
C TYR A 178 9.11 17.34 2.61
N CYS A 179 8.22 17.83 3.46
CA CYS A 179 8.46 19.02 4.28
C CYS A 179 9.10 18.63 5.62
N ASP A 180 8.32 17.99 6.50
CA ASP A 180 8.78 17.49 7.78
C ASP A 180 7.72 16.59 8.43
N ARG A 181 8.08 16.03 9.58
CA ARG A 181 7.20 15.33 10.51
C ARG A 181 6.86 16.26 11.68
N TYR A 182 5.57 16.44 11.93
CA TYR A 182 5.05 17.31 12.99
C TYR A 182 4.32 16.51 14.04
N ARG A 183 4.32 16.99 15.29
CA ARG A 183 3.61 16.32 16.37
C ARG A 183 2.12 16.64 16.25
N ARG A 184 1.30 15.58 16.30
CA ARG A 184 -0.15 15.70 16.37
C ARG A 184 -0.53 16.22 17.77
N ARG A 185 -1.42 17.20 17.81
CA ARG A 185 -1.97 17.71 19.06
C ARG A 185 -2.72 16.60 19.80
N GLN A 186 -2.36 16.37 21.05
CA GLN A 186 -3.12 15.49 21.93
C GLN A 186 -4.32 16.26 22.48
N THR A 187 -5.52 15.92 21.99
CA THR A 187 -6.80 16.33 22.60
C THR A 187 -7.24 15.33 23.66
#